data_AF-A0A0C2C0D8-F1
#
_entry.id   AF-A0A0C2C0D8-F1
#
_cell.length_a   1.000
_cell.length_b   1.000
_cell.length_c   1.000
_cell.angle_alpha   90.00
_cell.angle_beta   90.00
_cell.angle_gamma   90.00
#
_symmetry.space_group_name_H-M   'P 1'
#
loop_
_entity.id
_entity.type
_entity.pdbx_description
1 polymer ?
#
loop_
_entity_poly.entity_id
_entity_poly.type
_entity_poly.pdbx_seq_one_letter_code
_entity_poly.pdbx_strand_id
1 'polypeptide(L)'
;MWTPENVRLITYGQPRTGDYDFATWHDATFPYAYRLIHHRDPVPHIPPRLGRDKMFHHRYEVWYNNNMAVGKPYTICQEADGDYCSNTVISAEAWEHMWYFDRNLGEWGEKGCPSS
;
A
#
# COMPACT_ATOMS: atom_id res chain seq x y z
N MET A 1 18.98 9.85 -18.60
CA MET A 1 19.00 9.37 -17.20
C MET A 1 17.68 9.80 -16.59
N TRP A 2 16.96 8.90 -15.91
CA TRP A 2 15.64 9.19 -15.36
C TRP A 2 15.79 9.97 -14.05
N THR A 3 15.07 11.09 -13.90
CA THR A 3 15.00 11.85 -12.65
C THR A 3 13.78 11.40 -11.84
N PRO A 4 13.80 11.53 -10.50
CA PRO A 4 12.70 11.08 -9.65
C PRO A 4 11.32 11.65 -10.01
N GLU A 5 11.26 12.89 -10.52
CA GLU A 5 10.01 13.53 -10.94
C GLU A 5 9.36 12.85 -12.16
N ASN A 6 10.13 12.09 -12.92
CA ASN A 6 9.67 11.31 -14.07
C ASN A 6 9.33 9.85 -13.71
N VAL A 7 9.47 9.47 -12.44
CA VAL A 7 9.15 8.12 -11.96
C VAL A 7 7.76 8.11 -11.35
N ARG A 8 6.95 7.12 -11.73
CA ARG A 8 5.67 6.81 -11.08
C ARG A 8 5.82 5.51 -10.31
N LEU A 9 5.75 5.58 -8.99
CA LEU A 9 5.82 4.42 -8.12
C LEU A 9 4.42 4.08 -7.60
N ILE A 10 3.95 2.88 -7.94
CA ILE A 10 2.71 2.30 -7.42
C ILE A 10 3.07 0.95 -6.81
N THR A 11 2.72 0.76 -5.54
CA THR A 11 2.92 -0.51 -4.84
C THR A 11 1.57 -1.03 -4.34
N TYR A 12 1.50 -2.34 -4.10
CA TYR A 12 0.30 -3.05 -3.65
C TYR A 12 0.64 -3.77 -2.35
N GLY A 13 -0.10 -3.48 -1.28
CA GLY A 13 0.07 -4.15 0.02
C GLY A 13 1.46 -3.97 0.61
N GLN A 14 2.13 -2.84 0.31
CA GLN A 14 3.53 -2.64 0.67
C GLN A 14 3.72 -2.62 2.21
N PRO A 15 4.64 -3.44 2.76
CA PRO A 15 5.04 -3.36 4.16
C PRO A 15 5.81 -2.07 4.46
N ARG A 16 6.03 -1.74 5.73
CA ARG A 16 6.93 -0.62 6.08
C ARG A 16 8.36 -0.98 5.68
N THR A 17 9.09 -0.02 5.12
CA THR A 17 10.37 -0.29 4.44
C THR A 17 11.57 0.41 5.05
N GLY A 18 11.37 1.43 5.88
CA GLY A 18 12.46 2.23 6.41
C GLY A 18 12.14 2.92 7.72
N ASP A 19 13.14 3.58 8.26
CA ASP A 19 12.98 4.49 9.40
C ASP A 19 12.33 5.81 8.96
N TYR A 20 12.22 6.74 9.90
CA TYR A 20 11.56 8.02 9.66
C TYR A 20 12.31 8.90 8.64
N ASP A 21 13.65 8.83 8.65
CA ASP A 21 14.49 9.61 7.74
C ASP A 21 14.35 9.09 6.31
N PHE A 22 14.34 7.77 6.14
CA PHE A 22 14.06 7.14 4.85
C PHE A 22 12.66 7.50 4.32
N ALA A 23 11.62 7.40 5.17
CA ALA A 23 10.25 7.74 4.79
C ALA A 23 10.13 9.21 4.33
N THR A 24 10.73 10.12 5.08
CA THR A 24 10.73 11.57 4.77
C THR A 24 11.51 11.88 3.49
N TRP A 25 12.67 11.24 3.32
CA TRP A 25 13.46 11.37 2.09
C TRP A 25 12.69 10.85 0.87
N HIS A 26 12.03 9.70 1.00
CA HIS A 26 11.26 9.09 -0.07
C HIS A 26 10.12 10.00 -0.52
N ASP A 27 9.35 10.56 0.44
CA ASP A 27 8.30 11.55 0.19
C ASP A 27 8.79 12.77 -0.57
N ALA A 28 9.97 13.28 -0.21
CA ALA A 28 10.56 14.45 -0.86
C ALA A 28 11.13 14.14 -2.26
N THR A 29 11.57 12.90 -2.48
CA THR A 29 12.26 12.48 -3.70
C THR A 29 11.27 12.06 -4.79
N PHE A 30 10.23 11.31 -4.46
CA PHE A 30 9.31 10.73 -5.44
C PHE A 30 7.92 11.37 -5.33
N PRO A 31 7.62 12.42 -6.13
CA PRO A 31 6.35 13.16 -6.00
C PRO A 31 5.13 12.33 -6.42
N TYR A 32 5.32 11.27 -7.21
CA TYR A 32 4.29 10.33 -7.60
C TYR A 32 4.58 8.95 -7.00
N ALA A 33 4.24 8.78 -5.73
CA ALA A 33 4.34 7.52 -5.01
C ALA A 33 3.03 7.20 -4.27
N TYR A 34 2.42 6.05 -4.58
CA TYR A 34 1.19 5.60 -3.93
C TYR A 34 1.27 4.13 -3.55
N ARG A 35 0.79 3.82 -2.35
CA ARG A 35 0.64 2.46 -1.82
C ARG A 35 -0.84 2.12 -1.84
N LEU A 36 -1.24 1.12 -2.61
CA LEU A 36 -2.61 0.65 -2.67
C LEU A 36 -2.80 -0.42 -1.59
N ILE A 37 -3.83 -0.25 -0.77
CA ILE A 37 -4.15 -1.17 0.32
C ILE A 37 -5.58 -1.66 0.16
N HIS A 38 -5.72 -2.98 0.10
CA HIS A 38 -7.01 -3.64 0.02
C HIS A 38 -7.55 -3.94 1.42
N HIS A 39 -8.69 -3.34 1.75
CA HIS A 39 -9.51 -3.68 2.91
C HIS A 39 -8.71 -3.81 4.21
N ARG A 40 -8.59 -5.03 4.75
CA ARG A 40 -7.91 -5.35 6.02
C ARG A 40 -6.62 -6.14 5.81
N ASP A 41 -5.92 -5.89 4.71
CA ASP A 41 -4.61 -6.46 4.41
C ASP A 41 -3.63 -6.23 5.59
N PRO A 42 -3.09 -7.30 6.20
CA PRO A 42 -2.19 -7.18 7.34
C PRO A 42 -0.78 -6.67 6.96
N VAL A 43 -0.37 -6.82 5.70
CA VAL A 43 1.04 -6.62 5.28
C VAL A 43 1.50 -5.17 5.43
N PRO A 44 0.70 -4.14 5.09
CA PRO A 44 1.06 -2.76 5.35
C PRO A 44 1.27 -2.42 6.83
N HIS A 45 0.82 -3.26 7.75
CA HIS A 45 0.99 -3.03 9.19
C HIS A 45 2.28 -3.62 9.76
N ILE A 46 3.12 -4.26 8.94
CA ILE A 46 4.40 -4.85 9.35
C ILE A 46 5.58 -4.26 8.56
N PRO A 47 6.78 -4.10 9.17
CA PRO A 47 7.04 -4.09 10.61
C PRO A 47 6.21 -3.02 11.36
N PRO A 48 5.97 -3.15 12.67
CA PRO A 48 5.11 -2.23 13.43
C PRO A 48 5.61 -0.77 13.40
N ARG A 49 4.70 0.21 13.51
CA ARG A 49 5.06 1.64 13.67
C ARG A 49 5.36 2.08 15.11
N LEU A 50 5.16 1.17 16.07
CA LEU A 50 5.40 1.40 17.50
C LEU A 50 6.43 0.40 18.02
N GLY A 51 7.19 0.81 19.04
CA GLY A 51 8.21 -0.02 19.67
C GLY A 51 9.64 0.33 19.25
N ARG A 52 10.58 -0.55 19.62
CA ARG A 52 12.02 -0.36 19.44
C ARG A 52 12.41 -0.37 17.96
N ASP A 53 11.88 -1.31 17.20
CA ASP A 53 12.20 -1.55 15.80
C ASP A 53 11.12 -0.95 14.87
N LYS A 54 10.58 0.20 15.27
CA LYS A 54 9.51 0.85 14.52
C LYS A 54 9.98 1.28 13.14
N MET A 55 9.14 1.00 12.15
CA MET A 55 9.34 1.47 10.78
C MET A 55 8.22 2.40 10.38
N PHE A 56 8.42 3.13 9.29
CA PHE A 56 7.50 4.14 8.80
C PHE A 56 7.26 3.96 7.30
N HIS A 57 6.08 4.34 6.89
CA HIS A 57 5.69 4.45 5.51
C HIS A 57 6.05 5.81 4.93
N HIS A 58 6.17 5.85 3.62
CA HIS A 58 6.06 7.08 2.85
C HIS A 58 4.58 7.33 2.50
N ARG A 59 4.24 8.57 2.15
CA ARG A 59 2.98 8.96 1.51
C ARG A 59 2.98 8.58 0.03
N TYR A 60 1.84 8.34 -0.62
CA TYR A 60 0.47 8.35 -0.10
C TYR A 60 -0.09 6.93 0.03
N GLU A 61 -1.10 6.74 0.89
CA GLU A 61 -1.91 5.53 0.88
C GLU A 61 -3.21 5.77 0.08
N VAL A 62 -3.59 4.78 -0.73
CA VAL A 62 -4.90 4.68 -1.37
C VAL A 62 -5.60 3.46 -0.80
N TRP A 63 -6.58 3.70 0.06
CA TRP A 63 -7.27 2.64 0.78
C TRP A 63 -8.64 2.35 0.20
N TYR A 64 -8.85 1.08 -0.13
CA TYR A 64 -10.13 0.56 -0.58
C TYR A 64 -10.74 -0.27 0.52
N ASN A 65 -11.65 0.32 1.28
CA ASN A 65 -12.47 -0.40 2.26
C ASN A 65 -13.67 -1.11 1.58
N ASN A 66 -13.36 -1.94 0.56
CA ASN A 66 -14.27 -2.72 -0.27
C ASN A 66 -13.44 -3.69 -1.14
N ASN A 67 -14.07 -4.42 -2.08
CA ASN A 67 -13.42 -5.41 -2.94
C ASN A 67 -12.53 -4.86 -4.08
N MET A 68 -12.27 -3.55 -4.13
CA MET A 68 -11.48 -2.88 -5.18
C MET A 68 -12.01 -3.00 -6.61
N ALA A 69 -13.21 -3.54 -6.83
CA ALA A 69 -13.75 -3.66 -8.19
C ALA A 69 -13.73 -2.31 -8.93
N VAL A 70 -13.58 -2.35 -10.26
CA VAL A 70 -13.49 -1.13 -11.08
C VAL A 70 -14.69 -0.22 -10.81
N GLY A 71 -14.41 1.05 -10.52
CA GLY A 71 -15.43 2.07 -10.19
C GLY A 71 -15.86 2.11 -8.73
N LYS A 72 -15.32 1.25 -7.86
CA LYS A 72 -15.56 1.34 -6.41
C LYS A 72 -14.80 2.52 -5.79
N PRO A 73 -15.38 3.15 -4.75
CA PRO A 73 -14.76 4.30 -4.10
C PRO A 73 -13.50 3.89 -3.34
N TYR A 74 -12.61 4.85 -3.15
CA TYR A 74 -11.42 4.72 -2.32
C TYR A 74 -11.19 6.01 -1.53
N THR A 75 -10.37 5.93 -0.50
CA THR A 75 -9.91 7.08 0.29
C THR A 75 -8.42 7.30 0.02
N ILE A 76 -8.03 8.54 -0.27
CA ILE A 76 -6.60 8.91 -0.33
C ILE A 76 -6.20 9.45 1.04
N CYS A 77 -5.21 8.79 1.64
CA CYS A 77 -4.73 9.09 2.97
C CYS A 77 -3.46 9.93 2.83
N GLN A 78 -3.62 11.22 3.16
CA GLN A 78 -2.59 12.26 2.99
C GLN A 78 -1.35 12.12 3.89
N GLU A 79 -1.41 11.37 4.98
CA GLU A 79 -0.33 11.16 5.93
C GLU A 79 0.30 9.77 5.75
N ALA A 80 1.58 9.64 6.10
CA ALA A 80 2.34 8.40 5.94
C ALA A 80 1.82 7.24 6.83
N ASP A 81 1.60 7.52 8.12
CA ASP A 81 1.20 6.56 9.15
C ASP A 81 0.12 7.15 10.09
N GLY A 82 -0.81 7.91 9.54
CA GLY A 82 -1.91 8.51 10.30
C GLY A 82 -2.84 7.48 10.93
N ASP A 83 -3.52 7.85 12.01
CA ASP A 83 -4.47 6.99 12.76
C ASP A 83 -5.84 6.86 12.05
N TYR A 84 -5.82 6.74 10.73
CA TYR A 84 -7.01 6.64 9.88
C TYR A 84 -6.74 5.71 8.68
N CYS A 85 -7.73 5.51 7.81
CA CYS A 85 -7.67 4.55 6.70
C CYS A 85 -7.39 3.11 7.15
N SER A 86 -6.48 2.37 6.48
CA SER A 86 -6.19 0.97 6.82
C SER A 86 -5.73 0.80 8.28
N ASN A 87 -5.09 1.80 8.88
CA ASN A 87 -4.71 1.75 10.30
C ASN A 87 -5.91 1.68 11.27
N THR A 88 -7.15 1.88 10.80
CA THR A 88 -8.37 1.66 11.60
C THR A 88 -8.81 0.20 11.67
N VAL A 89 -8.25 -0.68 10.83
CA VAL A 89 -8.63 -2.10 10.74
C VAL A 89 -7.39 -2.97 10.78
N ILE A 90 -7.10 -3.54 11.95
CA ILE A 90 -5.99 -4.49 12.13
C ILE A 90 -6.53 -5.92 12.02
N SER A 91 -5.96 -6.69 11.10
CA SER A 91 -6.28 -8.11 10.89
C SER A 91 -4.99 -8.93 10.87
N ALA A 92 -5.11 -10.25 11.05
CA ALA A 92 -4.04 -11.21 10.77
C ALA A 92 -4.34 -12.07 9.52
N GLU A 93 -5.47 -11.81 8.85
CA GLU A 93 -5.93 -12.58 7.70
C GLU A 93 -5.20 -12.15 6.43
N ALA A 94 -4.19 -12.92 6.03
CA ALA A 94 -3.43 -12.68 4.81
C ALA A 94 -4.25 -12.84 3.50
N TRP A 95 -5.49 -13.35 3.57
CA TRP A 95 -6.32 -13.55 2.38
C TRP A 95 -6.58 -12.24 1.64
N GLU A 96 -6.82 -11.16 2.36
CA GLU A 96 -7.15 -9.85 1.78
C GLU A 96 -5.98 -9.26 0.99
N HIS A 97 -4.75 -9.61 1.38
CA HIS A 97 -3.51 -9.25 0.66
C HIS A 97 -3.45 -9.84 -0.76
N MET A 98 -4.18 -10.92 -1.04
CA MET A 98 -4.11 -11.61 -2.33
C MET A 98 -4.99 -10.97 -3.41
N TRP A 99 -5.84 -10.01 -3.05
CA TRP A 99 -6.88 -9.48 -3.92
C TRP A 99 -6.65 -8.01 -4.26
N TYR A 100 -6.63 -7.70 -5.55
CA TYR A 100 -6.60 -6.33 -6.06
C TYR A 100 -7.45 -6.24 -7.32
N PHE A 101 -8.30 -5.22 -7.39
CA PHE A 101 -9.25 -5.01 -8.49
C PHE A 101 -10.18 -6.21 -8.75
N ASP A 102 -10.78 -6.76 -7.69
CA ASP A 102 -11.68 -7.92 -7.73
C ASP A 102 -11.04 -9.18 -8.34
N ARG A 103 -9.73 -9.32 -8.17
CA ARG A 103 -8.95 -10.40 -8.75
C ARG A 103 -7.92 -10.92 -7.75
N ASN A 104 -7.90 -12.24 -7.57
CA ASN A 104 -6.80 -12.92 -6.89
C ASN A 104 -5.56 -12.87 -7.78
N LEU A 105 -4.53 -12.13 -7.36
CA LEU A 105 -3.32 -11.92 -8.17
C LEU A 105 -2.48 -13.19 -8.31
N GLY A 106 -2.47 -14.06 -7.30
CA GLY A 106 -1.77 -15.34 -7.34
C GLY A 106 -2.35 -16.27 -8.39
N GLU A 107 -3.66 -16.53 -8.30
CA GLU A 107 -4.37 -17.37 -9.28
C GLU A 107 -4.34 -16.78 -10.70
N TRP A 108 -4.45 -15.46 -10.83
CA TRP A 108 -4.35 -14.79 -12.13
C TRP A 108 -2.96 -14.95 -12.75
N GLY A 109 -1.91 -14.85 -11.93
CA GLY A 109 -0.54 -15.10 -12.34
C GLY A 109 -0.33 -16.55 -12.80
N GLU A 110 -0.80 -17.53 -12.01
CA GLU A 110 -0.73 -18.96 -12.35
C GLU A 110 -1.43 -19.31 -13.67
N LYS A 111 -2.50 -18.58 -14.00
CA LYS A 111 -3.24 -18.72 -15.27
C LYS A 111 -2.57 -18.02 -16.46
N GLY A 112 -1.38 -17.46 -16.29
CA GLY A 112 -0.63 -16.80 -17.38
C GLY A 112 -1.11 -15.38 -17.68
N CYS A 113 -1.64 -14.67 -16.69
CA CYS A 113 -2.05 -13.27 -16.81
C CYS A 113 -3.05 -13.00 -17.95
N PRO A 114 -4.21 -13.69 -18.00
CA PRO A 114 -5.18 -13.46 -19.06
C PRO A 114 -5.64 -12.00 -19.09
N SER A 115 -5.65 -11.40 -20.28
CA SER A 115 -6.34 -10.14 -20.54
C SER A 115 -7.83 -10.42 -20.31
N SER A 116 -8.43 -9.68 -19.37
CA SER A 116 -9.85 -9.72 -19.01
C SER A 116 -10.78 -9.94 -20.19
#